data_AF-A0A831QKD9-F1
#
_entry.id   AF-A0A831QKD9-F1
#
_cell.length_a   1.000
_cell.length_b   1.000
_cell.length_c   1.000
_cell.angle_alpha   90.00
_cell.angle_beta   90.00
_cell.angle_gamma   90.00
#
_symmetry.space_group_name_H-M   'P 1'
#
loop_
_entity.id
_entity.type
_entity.pdbx_description
1 polymer ?
#
loop_
_entity_poly.entity_id
_entity_poly.type
_entity_poly.pdbx_seq_one_letter_code
_entity_poly.pdbx_strand_id
1 'polypeptide(L)'
;MKITTDHESIYSFAIFMVGLQIVLSLVNVIVDALAGFRFYLFSEYFDAWYILINTTSVVAYLVLLWYFLVNNYRIALIAFSVTFIATLAYNSFFYIALTDRELWNLISGAFVMLMCVGSMSSVSLIASKTRERRWLFWAGIVTLSVQLVLIVLQLWVMNTSNTTIPVVIGKLMPWIFVVLSISPIFYILNFKEELASLEKVGDTPPSKLLKGLQNALGVISLIAVFLVLTNSFSHYAWQQGKLERSKSLVGDFEARTYVNDQNDTLRYRWLVPKDYNRNEKYPLVVNLHNGGGVGSDNLTQMDGTSFAQLLTTDENREKHPAFLFLPQSPSSTGFGGILGDPDMSDLIFEAMDSLEQEYNIDERRRYVVGMSLGGYGSWHLIGVEPEKFAAAIPICGGGDTAMASRMTNIAIWAFHGKSDKAVPVELTRDMIKGIKEAGGNPKYTEYSAGHLIWDRVKSTPEILDWLFAQKRID
;
A
#
# COMPACT_ATOMS: atom_id res chain seq x y z
N MET A 1 -32.11 36.74 18.77
CA MET A 1 -31.70 37.39 17.51
C MET A 1 -32.15 36.46 16.39
N LYS A 2 -33.28 36.75 15.73
CA LYS A 2 -33.76 35.95 14.58
C LYS A 2 -32.74 36.19 13.46
N ILE A 3 -31.81 35.25 13.27
CA ILE A 3 -30.90 35.29 12.13
C ILE A 3 -31.76 34.99 10.91
N THR A 4 -32.02 36.01 10.10
CA THR A 4 -32.70 35.95 8.80
C THR A 4 -31.84 35.27 7.73
N THR A 5 -31.06 34.26 8.14
CA THR A 5 -30.33 33.42 7.19
C THR A 5 -31.32 32.54 6.46
N ASP A 6 -31.10 32.40 5.16
CA ASP A 6 -31.73 31.47 4.22
C ASP A 6 -31.56 30.02 4.71
N HIS A 7 -32.32 29.64 5.74
CA HIS A 7 -32.33 28.31 6.33
C HIS A 7 -32.69 27.27 5.29
N GLU A 8 -33.51 27.64 4.29
CA GLU A 8 -33.86 26.79 3.15
C GLU A 8 -32.60 26.37 2.37
N SER A 9 -31.78 27.33 1.93
CA SER A 9 -30.53 27.01 1.23
C SER A 9 -29.52 26.30 2.12
N ILE A 10 -29.47 26.59 3.43
CA ILE A 10 -28.56 25.89 4.35
C ILE A 10 -28.97 24.43 4.53
N TYR A 11 -30.26 24.12 4.74
CA TYR A 11 -30.72 22.73 4.83
C TYR A 11 -30.58 21.99 3.50
N SER A 12 -30.84 22.65 2.38
CA SER A 12 -30.58 22.09 1.04
C SER A 12 -29.09 21.77 0.84
N PHE A 13 -28.20 22.68 1.27
CA PHE A 13 -26.76 22.47 1.28
C PHE A 13 -26.35 21.32 2.20
N ALA A 14 -26.92 21.25 3.40
CA ALA A 14 -26.70 20.19 4.36
C ALA A 14 -27.06 18.81 3.80
N ILE A 15 -28.24 18.70 3.17
CA ILE A 15 -28.71 17.46 2.52
C ILE A 15 -27.72 17.05 1.41
N PHE A 16 -27.29 17.99 0.56
CA PHE A 16 -26.31 17.72 -0.47
C PHE A 16 -24.98 17.23 0.11
N MET A 17 -24.42 17.92 1.11
CA MET A 17 -23.12 17.57 1.67
C MET A 17 -23.13 16.22 2.38
N VAL A 18 -24.17 15.91 3.15
CA VAL A 18 -24.31 14.59 3.77
C VAL A 18 -24.52 13.51 2.71
N GLY A 19 -25.32 13.78 1.67
CA GLY A 19 -25.50 12.85 0.55
C GLY A 19 -24.20 12.57 -0.20
N LEU A 20 -23.42 13.62 -0.48
CA LEU A 20 -22.12 13.51 -1.12
C LEU A 20 -21.15 12.70 -0.26
N GLN A 21 -21.12 12.94 1.05
CA GLN A 21 -20.31 12.16 1.99
C GLN A 21 -20.65 10.67 1.93
N ILE A 22 -21.95 10.30 1.95
CA ILE A 22 -22.39 8.89 1.83
C ILE A 22 -21.84 8.27 0.54
N VAL A 23 -21.98 8.96 -0.60
CA VAL A 23 -21.50 8.47 -1.90
C VAL A 23 -19.97 8.27 -1.88
N LEU A 24 -19.22 9.27 -1.41
CA LEU A 24 -17.76 9.19 -1.37
C LEU A 24 -17.27 8.10 -0.41
N SER A 25 -17.90 7.93 0.75
CA SER A 25 -17.58 6.86 1.69
C SER A 25 -17.87 5.47 1.10
N LEU A 26 -19.00 5.29 0.40
CA LEU A 26 -19.30 4.04 -0.29
C LEU A 26 -18.30 3.73 -1.40
N VAL A 27 -17.92 4.73 -2.20
CA VAL A 27 -16.88 4.57 -3.21
C VAL A 27 -15.55 4.20 -2.56
N ASN A 28 -15.20 4.79 -1.41
CA ASN A 28 -13.99 4.42 -0.69
C ASN A 28 -14.00 2.95 -0.26
N VAL A 29 -15.13 2.44 0.25
CA VAL A 29 -15.27 1.01 0.59
C VAL A 29 -15.06 0.12 -0.65
N ILE A 30 -15.54 0.54 -1.82
CA ILE A 30 -15.34 -0.21 -3.08
C ILE A 30 -13.87 -0.17 -3.50
N VAL A 31 -13.24 1.00 -3.46
CA VAL A 31 -11.81 1.18 -3.76
C VAL A 31 -10.95 0.28 -2.87
N ASP A 32 -11.23 0.28 -1.56
CA ASP A 32 -10.52 -0.54 -0.57
C ASP A 32 -10.73 -2.04 -0.84
N ALA A 33 -11.94 -2.45 -1.25
CA ALA A 33 -12.21 -3.86 -1.57
C ALA A 33 -11.54 -4.32 -2.87
N LEU A 34 -11.43 -3.45 -3.88
CA LEU A 34 -10.86 -3.79 -5.19
C LEU A 34 -9.33 -3.72 -5.21
N ALA A 35 -8.75 -2.69 -4.58
CA ALA A 35 -7.33 -2.39 -4.65
C ALA A 35 -6.61 -2.51 -3.29
N GLY A 36 -7.34 -2.41 -2.18
CA GLY A 36 -6.78 -2.49 -0.83
C GLY A 36 -5.63 -1.52 -0.61
N PHE A 37 -4.60 -1.98 0.12
CA PHE A 37 -3.43 -1.16 0.44
C PHE A 37 -2.69 -0.62 -0.79
N ARG A 38 -2.84 -1.29 -1.95
CA ARG A 38 -2.16 -0.92 -3.20
C ARG A 38 -2.69 0.39 -3.77
N PHE A 39 -3.94 0.75 -3.48
CA PHE A 39 -4.46 2.07 -3.86
C PHE A 39 -3.71 3.17 -3.10
N TYR A 40 -3.54 3.03 -1.78
CA TYR A 40 -2.89 4.06 -0.96
C TYR A 40 -1.41 4.23 -1.28
N LEU A 41 -0.70 3.13 -1.54
CA LEU A 41 0.75 3.17 -1.77
C LEU A 41 1.14 3.48 -3.22
N PHE A 42 0.32 3.08 -4.19
CA PHE A 42 0.73 3.08 -5.60
C PHE A 42 -0.17 3.91 -6.53
N SER A 43 -1.36 4.35 -6.08
CA SER A 43 -2.23 5.17 -6.91
C SER A 43 -1.78 6.62 -6.91
N GLU A 44 -1.63 7.20 -8.10
CA GLU A 44 -1.43 8.65 -8.27
C GLU A 44 -2.65 9.48 -7.83
N TYR A 45 -3.83 8.84 -7.74
CA TYR A 45 -5.08 9.50 -7.37
C TYR A 45 -5.33 9.52 -5.85
N PHE A 46 -4.54 8.78 -5.06
CA PHE A 46 -4.79 8.63 -3.63
C PHE A 46 -4.82 9.97 -2.91
N ASP A 47 -3.83 10.84 -3.11
CA ASP A 47 -3.72 12.10 -2.34
C ASP A 47 -4.93 13.02 -2.62
N ALA A 48 -5.29 13.19 -3.89
CA ALA A 48 -6.44 13.99 -4.29
C ALA A 48 -7.76 13.41 -3.76
N TRP A 49 -7.91 12.08 -3.82
CA TRP A 49 -9.07 11.36 -3.29
C TRP A 49 -9.18 11.51 -1.77
N TYR A 50 -8.07 11.35 -1.06
CA TYR A 50 -7.98 11.47 0.38
C TYR A 50 -8.35 12.90 0.84
N ILE A 51 -7.82 13.93 0.17
CA ILE A 51 -8.15 15.33 0.45
C ILE A 51 -9.64 15.60 0.20
N LEU A 52 -10.21 15.09 -0.89
CA LEU A 52 -11.62 15.27 -1.24
C LEU A 52 -12.56 14.66 -0.18
N ILE A 53 -12.32 13.40 0.22
CA ILE A 53 -13.11 12.73 1.27
C ILE A 53 -13.01 13.51 2.58
N ASN A 54 -11.80 13.88 2.99
CA ASN A 54 -11.57 14.56 4.25
C ASN A 54 -12.23 15.95 4.27
N THR A 55 -12.12 16.70 3.19
CA THR A 55 -12.73 18.03 3.08
C THR A 55 -14.25 17.95 3.07
N THR A 56 -14.83 16.98 2.36
CA THR A 56 -16.28 16.73 2.37
C THR A 56 -16.74 16.36 3.77
N SER A 57 -15.98 15.50 4.47
CA SER A 57 -16.26 15.08 5.84
C SER A 57 -16.24 16.27 6.81
N VAL A 58 -15.23 17.15 6.68
CA VAL A 58 -15.12 18.38 7.47
C VAL A 58 -16.36 19.26 7.30
N VAL A 59 -16.78 19.52 6.07
CA VAL A 59 -17.95 20.36 5.80
C VAL A 59 -19.23 19.70 6.35
N ALA A 60 -19.39 18.38 6.22
CA ALA A 60 -20.52 17.66 6.79
C ALA A 60 -20.57 17.77 8.33
N TYR A 61 -19.42 17.69 9.01
CA TYR A 61 -19.33 17.92 10.46
C TYR A 61 -19.70 19.37 10.83
N LEU A 62 -19.19 20.36 10.10
CA LEU A 62 -19.49 21.77 10.35
C LEU A 62 -21.00 22.07 10.20
N VAL A 63 -21.66 21.45 9.23
CA VAL A 63 -23.12 21.51 9.06
C VAL A 63 -23.84 20.94 10.28
N LEU A 64 -23.42 19.79 10.80
CA LEU A 64 -24.03 19.19 12.00
C LEU A 64 -23.80 20.04 13.25
N LEU A 65 -22.59 20.57 13.44
CA LEU A 65 -22.27 21.46 14.55
C LEU A 65 -23.09 22.74 14.51
N TRP A 66 -23.23 23.35 13.33
CA TRP A 66 -24.12 24.49 13.11
C TRP A 66 -25.55 24.15 13.50
N TYR A 67 -26.06 23.00 13.04
CA TYR A 67 -27.42 22.57 13.36
C TYR A 67 -27.64 22.39 14.87
N PHE A 68 -26.71 21.75 15.57
CA PHE A 68 -26.78 21.57 17.02
C PHE A 68 -26.66 22.88 17.79
N LEU A 69 -25.87 23.84 17.29
CA LEU A 69 -25.74 25.17 17.86
C LEU A 69 -27.06 25.95 17.76
N VAL A 70 -27.65 26.01 16.56
CA VAL A 70 -28.89 26.76 16.29
C VAL A 70 -30.07 26.19 17.09
N ASN A 71 -30.14 24.86 17.25
CA ASN A 71 -31.19 24.19 18.02
C ASN A 71 -30.88 24.04 19.52
N ASN A 72 -29.77 24.62 20.01
CA ASN A 72 -29.35 24.56 21.41
C ASN A 72 -29.20 23.13 21.97
N TYR A 73 -28.76 22.19 21.13
CA TYR A 73 -28.45 20.81 21.52
C TYR A 73 -27.02 20.71 22.09
N ARG A 74 -26.81 21.29 23.28
CA ARG A 74 -25.46 21.46 23.90
C ARG A 74 -24.65 20.17 24.07
N ILE A 75 -25.29 19.08 24.53
CA ILE A 75 -24.59 17.80 24.76
C ILE A 75 -24.11 17.22 23.42
N ALA A 76 -24.98 17.21 22.40
CA ALA A 76 -24.61 16.77 21.06
C ALA A 76 -23.53 17.67 20.45
N LEU A 77 -23.63 18.99 20.60
CA LEU A 77 -22.62 19.93 20.11
C LEU A 77 -21.22 19.63 20.66
N ILE A 78 -21.10 19.40 21.98
CA ILE A 78 -19.82 19.07 22.62
C ILE A 78 -19.31 17.71 22.12
N ALA A 79 -20.15 16.68 22.14
CA ALA A 79 -19.74 15.33 21.76
C ALA A 79 -19.29 15.25 20.28
N PHE A 80 -20.01 15.92 19.38
CA PHE A 80 -19.62 16.01 17.97
C PHE A 80 -18.38 16.88 17.76
N SER A 81 -18.16 17.93 18.56
CA SER A 81 -16.92 18.72 18.46
C SER A 81 -15.69 17.88 18.84
N VAL A 82 -15.78 17.10 19.91
CA VAL A 82 -14.71 16.17 20.32
C VAL A 82 -14.48 15.11 19.24
N THR A 83 -15.54 14.52 18.70
CA THR A 83 -15.45 13.53 17.62
C THR A 83 -14.85 14.10 16.35
N PHE A 84 -15.21 15.34 16.01
CA PHE A 84 -14.66 16.04 14.85
C PHE A 84 -13.15 16.25 14.98
N ILE A 85 -12.68 16.72 16.14
CA ILE A 85 -11.25 16.89 16.41
C ILE A 85 -10.52 15.54 16.37
N ALA A 86 -11.09 14.50 16.99
CA ALA A 86 -10.51 13.16 16.97
C ALA A 86 -10.42 12.58 15.56
N THR A 87 -11.43 12.84 14.71
CA THR A 87 -11.44 12.40 13.32
C THR A 87 -10.33 13.09 12.51
N LEU A 88 -10.17 14.41 12.67
CA LEU A 88 -9.08 15.16 12.04
C LEU A 88 -7.70 14.67 12.46
N ALA A 89 -7.53 14.41 13.76
CA ALA A 89 -6.29 13.88 14.32
C ALA A 89 -5.98 12.48 13.75
N TYR A 90 -6.97 11.58 13.75
CA TYR A 90 -6.82 10.23 13.20
C TYR A 90 -6.48 10.26 11.71
N ASN A 91 -7.16 11.07 10.91
CA ASN A 91 -6.90 11.14 9.46
C ASN A 91 -5.50 11.71 9.17
N SER A 92 -5.08 12.73 9.91
CA SER A 92 -3.72 13.26 9.80
C SER A 92 -2.67 12.21 10.19
N PHE A 93 -2.90 11.52 11.31
CA PHE A 93 -2.05 10.43 11.77
C PHE A 93 -2.00 9.28 10.77
N PHE A 94 -3.14 8.83 10.23
CA PHE A 94 -3.21 7.77 9.23
C PHE A 94 -2.41 8.13 7.98
N TYR A 95 -2.57 9.35 7.47
CA TYR A 95 -1.82 9.81 6.30
C TYR A 95 -0.30 9.80 6.53
N ILE A 96 0.17 10.24 7.71
CA ILE A 96 1.58 10.21 8.09
C ILE A 96 2.06 8.76 8.24
N ALA A 97 1.24 7.92 8.89
CA ALA A 97 1.56 6.52 9.12
C ALA A 97 1.73 5.74 7.81
N LEU A 98 1.05 6.12 6.72
CA LEU A 98 1.28 5.47 5.41
C LEU A 98 2.74 5.54 4.93
N THR A 99 3.50 6.55 5.35
CA THR A 99 4.91 6.73 4.97
C THR A 99 5.92 6.28 6.02
N ASP A 100 5.47 5.91 7.21
CA ASP A 100 6.33 5.52 8.33
C ASP A 100 5.90 4.16 8.89
N ARG A 101 6.70 3.13 8.62
CA ARG A 101 6.41 1.75 9.01
C ARG A 101 6.38 1.56 10.53
N GLU A 102 7.06 2.39 11.32
CA GLU A 102 6.99 2.30 12.79
C GLU A 102 5.60 2.67 13.30
N LEU A 103 4.93 3.60 12.62
CA LEU A 103 3.58 4.05 12.97
C LEU A 103 2.48 3.07 12.54
N TRP A 104 2.76 2.12 11.63
CA TRP A 104 1.75 1.17 11.14
C TRP A 104 1.14 0.35 12.27
N ASN A 105 1.98 -0.07 13.23
CA ASN A 105 1.55 -0.86 14.38
C ASN A 105 0.58 -0.09 15.30
N LEU A 106 0.58 1.25 15.23
CA LEU A 106 -0.29 2.11 16.03
C LEU A 106 -1.64 2.39 15.35
N ILE A 107 -1.80 2.11 14.04
CA ILE A 107 -3.03 2.40 13.28
C ILE A 107 -4.25 1.72 13.88
N SER A 108 -4.12 0.43 14.21
CA SER A 108 -5.22 -0.35 14.81
C SER A 108 -5.69 0.24 16.13
N GLY A 109 -4.76 0.61 17.01
CA GLY A 109 -5.07 1.23 18.31
C GLY A 109 -5.71 2.61 18.15
N ALA A 110 -5.17 3.44 17.25
CA ALA A 110 -5.73 4.76 16.94
C ALA A 110 -7.16 4.67 16.37
N PHE A 111 -7.43 3.65 15.53
CA PHE A 111 -8.77 3.40 14.99
C PHE A 111 -9.76 3.01 16.08
N VAL A 112 -9.38 2.14 17.03
CA VAL A 112 -10.23 1.78 18.18
C VAL A 112 -10.54 3.02 19.03
N MET A 113 -9.53 3.85 19.31
CA MET A 113 -9.74 5.10 20.05
C MET A 113 -10.73 6.03 19.34
N LEU A 114 -10.62 6.18 18.02
CA LEU A 114 -11.58 6.96 17.23
C LEU A 114 -13.00 6.40 17.34
N MET A 115 -13.19 5.08 17.28
CA MET A 115 -14.52 4.46 17.43
C MET A 115 -15.10 4.66 18.83
N CYS A 116 -14.28 4.61 19.88
CA CYS A 116 -14.70 4.91 21.26
C CYS A 116 -15.17 6.37 21.40
N VAL A 117 -14.41 7.33 20.87
CA VAL A 117 -14.81 8.75 20.87
C VAL A 117 -16.08 8.94 20.04
N GLY A 118 -16.16 8.33 18.86
CA GLY A 118 -17.35 8.35 18.01
C GLY A 118 -18.60 7.81 18.71
N SER A 119 -18.45 6.79 19.56
CA SER A 119 -19.56 6.23 20.35
C SER A 119 -20.17 7.27 21.31
N MET A 120 -19.37 8.22 21.81
CA MET A 120 -19.87 9.32 22.64
C MET A 120 -20.81 10.23 21.86
N SER A 121 -20.52 10.52 20.59
CA SER A 121 -21.41 11.29 19.71
C SER A 121 -22.73 10.55 19.47
N SER A 122 -22.68 9.25 19.24
CA SER A 122 -23.86 8.41 19.07
C SER A 122 -24.73 8.37 20.34
N VAL A 123 -24.12 8.19 21.52
CA VAL A 123 -24.82 8.24 22.81
C VAL A 123 -25.46 9.61 23.05
N SER A 124 -24.78 10.70 22.66
CA SER A 124 -25.34 12.05 22.79
C SER A 124 -26.64 12.25 22.01
N LEU A 125 -26.81 11.55 20.88
CA LEU A 125 -28.05 11.59 20.09
C LEU A 125 -29.21 10.83 20.74
N ILE A 126 -28.90 9.78 21.50
CA ILE A 126 -29.87 8.90 22.15
C ILE A 126 -30.31 9.43 23.51
N ALA A 127 -29.35 9.96 24.28
CA ALA A 127 -29.53 10.27 25.70
C ALA A 127 -29.77 11.75 26.01
N SER A 128 -29.69 12.64 25.00
CA SER A 128 -29.91 14.09 25.20
C SER A 128 -31.21 14.57 24.55
N LYS A 129 -31.46 15.89 24.57
CA LYS A 129 -32.65 16.52 23.96
C LYS A 129 -32.83 16.20 22.48
N THR A 130 -31.76 15.85 21.78
CA THR A 130 -31.81 15.41 20.37
C THR A 130 -32.68 14.18 20.15
N ARG A 131 -32.91 13.35 21.18
CA ARG A 131 -33.77 12.15 21.11
C ARG A 131 -35.21 12.45 20.69
N GLU A 132 -35.66 13.69 20.90
CA GLU A 132 -36.99 14.16 20.50
C GLU A 132 -37.13 14.22 18.96
N ARG A 133 -36.02 14.31 18.24
CA ARG A 133 -35.97 14.16 16.78
C ARG A 133 -35.76 12.68 16.43
N ARG A 134 -36.82 12.02 15.95
CA ARG A 134 -36.82 10.57 15.63
C ARG A 134 -35.63 10.13 14.77
N TRP A 135 -35.23 10.93 13.78
CA TRP A 135 -34.15 10.56 12.88
C TRP A 135 -32.79 10.70 13.54
N LEU A 136 -32.57 11.70 14.40
CA LEU A 136 -31.33 11.82 15.17
C LEU A 136 -31.20 10.66 16.16
N PHE A 137 -32.30 10.24 16.79
CA PHE A 137 -32.33 9.06 17.66
C PHE A 137 -31.87 7.80 16.90
N TRP A 138 -32.45 7.53 15.72
CA TRP A 138 -32.05 6.39 14.88
C TRP A 138 -30.62 6.50 14.35
N ALA A 139 -30.15 7.71 14.01
CA ALA A 139 -28.75 7.94 13.64
C ALA A 139 -27.81 7.52 14.77
N GLY A 140 -28.15 7.88 16.02
CA GLY A 140 -27.40 7.47 17.21
C GLY A 140 -27.41 5.95 17.41
N ILE A 141 -28.59 5.31 17.37
CA ILE A 141 -28.71 3.86 17.59
C ILE A 141 -27.90 3.06 16.57
N VAL A 142 -28.11 3.31 15.27
CA VAL A 142 -27.44 2.53 14.21
C VAL A 142 -25.92 2.75 14.25
N THR A 143 -25.47 4.00 14.40
CA THR A 143 -24.04 4.31 14.43
C THR A 143 -23.36 3.72 15.67
N LEU A 144 -24.01 3.78 16.85
CA LEU A 144 -23.48 3.17 18.07
C LEU A 144 -23.34 1.65 17.92
N SER A 145 -24.37 0.97 17.39
CA SER A 145 -24.33 -0.48 17.19
C SER A 145 -23.17 -0.89 16.28
N VAL A 146 -22.97 -0.18 15.17
CA VAL A 146 -21.87 -0.47 14.24
C VAL A 146 -20.50 -0.17 14.87
N GLN A 147 -20.36 0.95 15.59
CA GLN A 147 -19.11 1.30 16.27
C GLN A 147 -18.73 0.26 17.34
N LEU A 148 -19.69 -0.23 18.13
CA LEU A 148 -19.43 -1.28 19.13
C LEU A 148 -18.98 -2.59 18.47
N VAL A 149 -19.59 -2.98 17.35
CA VAL A 149 -19.15 -4.15 16.58
C VAL A 149 -17.72 -3.96 16.07
N LEU A 150 -17.40 -2.79 15.50
CA LEU A 150 -16.06 -2.48 15.01
C LEU A 150 -15.01 -2.52 16.13
N ILE A 151 -15.31 -1.97 17.31
CA ILE A 151 -14.42 -2.02 18.47
C ILE A 151 -14.13 -3.47 18.86
N VAL A 152 -15.18 -4.30 19.02
CA VAL A 152 -15.03 -5.70 19.43
C VAL A 152 -14.22 -6.49 18.40
N LEU A 153 -14.53 -6.35 17.10
CA LEU A 153 -13.81 -7.05 16.04
C LEU A 153 -12.35 -6.62 15.96
N GLN A 154 -12.06 -5.32 16.06
CA GLN A 154 -10.68 -4.84 15.97
C GLN A 154 -9.86 -5.26 17.19
N LEU A 155 -10.43 -5.20 18.40
CA LEU A 155 -9.77 -5.73 19.60
C LEU A 155 -9.53 -7.24 19.49
N TRP A 156 -10.43 -7.99 18.87
CA TRP A 156 -10.23 -9.41 18.64
C TRP A 156 -9.07 -9.67 17.67
N VAL A 157 -8.99 -8.93 16.56
CA VAL A 157 -7.86 -9.00 15.61
C VAL A 157 -6.54 -8.68 16.31
N MET A 158 -6.50 -7.66 17.16
CA MET A 158 -5.28 -7.22 17.85
C MET A 158 -4.78 -8.22 18.90
N ASN A 159 -5.65 -9.09 19.44
CA ASN A 159 -5.31 -9.96 20.57
C ASN A 159 -5.30 -11.46 20.22
N THR A 160 -5.59 -11.84 18.98
CA THR A 160 -5.64 -13.25 18.58
C THR A 160 -4.30 -13.78 18.09
N SER A 161 -3.95 -15.00 18.48
CA SER A 161 -2.85 -15.77 17.90
C SER A 161 -3.26 -16.59 16.67
N ASN A 162 -4.56 -16.64 16.35
CA ASN A 162 -5.08 -17.40 15.21
C ASN A 162 -5.04 -16.55 13.93
N THR A 163 -4.16 -16.92 13.01
CA THR A 163 -3.95 -16.23 11.72
C THR A 163 -5.18 -16.25 10.80
N THR A 164 -6.15 -17.13 11.02
CA THR A 164 -7.39 -17.21 10.21
C THR A 164 -8.39 -16.13 10.60
N ILE A 165 -8.40 -15.70 11.86
CA ILE A 165 -9.40 -14.76 12.38
C ILE A 165 -9.30 -13.38 11.69
N PRO A 166 -8.11 -12.75 11.58
CA PRO A 166 -7.96 -11.51 10.82
C PRO A 166 -8.44 -11.62 9.38
N VAL A 167 -8.21 -12.77 8.72
CA VAL A 167 -8.64 -13.00 7.33
C VAL A 167 -10.17 -13.04 7.22
N VAL A 168 -10.84 -13.73 8.14
CA VAL A 168 -12.31 -13.82 8.16
C VAL A 168 -12.92 -12.45 8.47
N ILE A 169 -12.41 -11.76 9.48
CA ILE A 169 -12.87 -10.41 9.85
C ILE A 169 -12.66 -9.45 8.67
N GLY A 170 -11.50 -9.50 8.01
CA GLY A 170 -11.21 -8.69 6.83
C GLY A 170 -12.23 -8.85 5.70
N LYS A 171 -12.81 -10.05 5.51
CA LYS A 171 -13.89 -10.27 4.53
C LYS A 171 -15.24 -9.66 4.94
N LEU A 172 -15.48 -9.47 6.23
CA LEU A 172 -16.70 -8.87 6.77
C LEU A 172 -16.61 -7.33 6.81
N MET A 173 -15.41 -6.78 7.00
CA MET A 173 -15.20 -5.33 7.17
C MET A 173 -15.86 -4.46 6.10
N PRO A 174 -15.77 -4.76 4.78
CA PRO A 174 -16.41 -3.93 3.75
C PRO A 174 -17.93 -3.80 3.98
N TRP A 175 -18.61 -4.87 4.36
CA TRP A 175 -20.06 -4.84 4.60
C TRP A 175 -20.43 -4.00 5.83
N ILE A 176 -19.61 -4.07 6.88
CA ILE A 176 -19.79 -3.24 8.08
C ILE A 176 -19.59 -1.76 7.71
N PHE A 177 -18.57 -1.44 6.92
CA PHE A 177 -18.32 -0.08 6.45
C PHE A 177 -19.39 0.43 5.48
N VAL A 178 -20.05 -0.43 4.69
CA VAL A 178 -21.23 -0.03 3.91
C VAL A 178 -22.35 0.45 4.84
N VAL A 179 -22.66 -0.32 5.89
CA VAL A 179 -23.71 0.07 6.86
C VAL A 179 -23.33 1.37 7.56
N LEU A 180 -22.07 1.53 7.98
CA LEU A 180 -21.58 2.78 8.57
C LEU A 180 -21.69 3.96 7.59
N SER A 181 -21.33 3.75 6.32
CA SER A 181 -21.35 4.80 5.28
C SER A 181 -22.77 5.26 4.96
N ILE A 182 -23.78 4.41 5.13
CA ILE A 182 -25.19 4.74 4.89
C ILE A 182 -25.84 5.39 6.11
N SER A 183 -25.34 5.17 7.33
CA SER A 183 -25.95 5.69 8.56
C SER A 183 -26.24 7.21 8.55
N PRO A 184 -25.43 8.08 7.90
CA PRO A 184 -25.74 9.51 7.80
C PRO A 184 -27.05 9.84 7.05
N ILE A 185 -27.69 8.87 6.38
CA ILE A 185 -29.00 9.04 5.75
C ILE A 185 -30.05 9.57 6.73
N PHE A 186 -29.93 9.22 8.02
CA PHE A 186 -30.83 9.74 9.04
C PHE A 186 -30.68 11.25 9.25
N TYR A 187 -29.49 11.83 9.07
CA TYR A 187 -29.33 13.29 9.08
C TYR A 187 -30.00 13.94 7.88
N ILE A 188 -29.95 13.31 6.70
CA ILE A 188 -30.68 13.78 5.51
C ILE A 188 -32.19 13.79 5.78
N LEU A 189 -32.73 12.71 6.36
CA LEU A 189 -34.15 12.63 6.70
C LEU A 189 -34.54 13.68 7.73
N ASN A 190 -33.68 13.93 8.72
CA ASN A 190 -33.86 15.02 9.69
C ASN A 190 -33.90 16.39 9.01
N PHE A 191 -32.93 16.71 8.15
CA PHE A 191 -32.89 18.00 7.46
C PHE A 191 -34.02 18.19 6.46
N LYS A 192 -34.51 17.11 5.82
CA LYS A 192 -35.71 17.17 4.99
C LYS A 192 -36.96 17.51 5.81
N GLU A 193 -37.07 16.97 7.02
CA GLU A 193 -38.17 17.28 7.94
C GLU A 193 -38.11 18.74 8.43
N GLU A 194 -36.91 19.23 8.77
CA GLU A 194 -36.71 20.65 9.12
C GLU A 194 -37.06 21.57 7.95
N LEU A 195 -36.56 21.27 6.74
CA LEU A 195 -36.83 22.02 5.52
C LEU A 195 -38.33 22.10 5.20
N ALA A 196 -39.06 21.00 5.37
CA ALA A 196 -40.51 20.96 5.16
C ALA A 196 -41.30 21.73 6.22
N SER A 197 -40.74 21.93 7.41
CA SER A 197 -41.36 22.66 8.52
C SER A 197 -41.15 24.18 8.48
N LEU A 198 -40.29 24.68 7.59
CA LEU A 198 -40.06 26.11 7.43
C LEU A 198 -41.32 26.81 6.91
N GLU A 199 -41.78 27.85 7.61
CA GLU A 199 -42.79 28.76 7.09
C GLU A 199 -42.27 29.44 5.83
N LYS A 200 -43.06 29.44 4.74
CA LYS A 200 -42.73 30.19 3.52
C LYS A 200 -42.84 31.70 3.80
N VAL A 201 -41.76 32.29 4.31
CA VAL A 201 -41.68 33.73 4.54
C VAL A 201 -41.03 34.39 3.32
N GLY A 202 -41.87 34.70 2.31
CA GLY A 202 -41.48 35.40 1.08
C GLY A 202 -40.56 34.62 0.12
N ASP A 203 -40.55 35.02 -1.16
CA ASP A 203 -39.67 34.48 -2.20
C ASP A 203 -38.22 34.98 -2.01
N THR A 204 -37.56 34.55 -0.94
CA THR A 204 -36.12 34.81 -0.79
C THR A 204 -35.39 33.93 -1.80
N PRO A 205 -34.66 34.51 -2.78
CA PRO A 205 -34.01 33.70 -3.81
C PRO A 205 -32.91 32.84 -3.17
N PRO A 206 -32.75 31.58 -3.62
CA PRO A 206 -31.77 30.67 -3.04
C PRO A 206 -30.35 31.22 -3.18
N SER A 207 -29.51 30.95 -2.17
CA SER A 207 -28.12 31.36 -2.13
C SER A 207 -27.35 30.89 -3.37
N LYS A 208 -26.98 31.84 -4.24
CA LYS A 208 -26.16 31.59 -5.44
C LYS A 208 -24.80 30.99 -5.08
N LEU A 209 -24.22 31.41 -3.96
CA LEU A 209 -22.94 30.88 -3.48
C LEU A 209 -23.05 29.40 -3.12
N LEU A 210 -24.01 29.02 -2.27
CA LEU A 210 -24.17 27.63 -1.86
C LEU A 210 -24.50 26.73 -3.05
N LYS A 211 -25.36 27.19 -3.96
CA LYS A 211 -25.69 26.45 -5.18
C LYS A 211 -24.49 26.30 -6.12
N GLY A 212 -23.67 27.34 -6.26
CA GLY A 212 -22.42 27.28 -7.01
C GLY A 212 -21.43 26.27 -6.42
N LEU A 213 -21.28 26.26 -5.09
CA LEU A 213 -20.44 25.29 -4.38
C LEU A 213 -20.95 23.86 -4.54
N GLN A 214 -22.25 23.62 -4.42
CA GLN A 214 -22.85 22.30 -4.66
C GLN A 214 -22.52 21.78 -6.07
N ASN A 215 -22.73 22.60 -7.09
CA ASN A 215 -22.46 22.23 -8.47
C ASN A 215 -20.98 21.92 -8.69
N ALA A 216 -20.08 22.79 -8.21
CA ALA A 216 -18.65 22.60 -8.35
C ALA A 216 -18.17 21.32 -7.65
N LEU A 217 -18.57 21.11 -6.39
CA LEU A 217 -18.24 19.89 -5.65
C LEU A 217 -18.82 18.64 -6.33
N GLY A 218 -20.06 18.70 -6.81
CA GLY A 218 -20.68 17.58 -7.53
C GLY A 218 -19.89 17.16 -8.77
N VAL A 219 -19.42 18.13 -9.57
CA VAL A 219 -18.59 17.84 -10.77
C VAL A 219 -17.22 17.29 -10.37
N ILE A 220 -16.54 17.92 -9.42
CA ILE A 220 -15.21 17.47 -8.95
C ILE A 220 -15.30 16.04 -8.41
N SER A 221 -16.31 15.75 -7.57
CA SER A 221 -16.52 14.43 -7.01
C SER A 221 -16.86 13.39 -8.06
N LEU A 222 -17.65 13.73 -9.09
CA LEU A 222 -17.96 12.79 -10.16
C LEU A 222 -16.69 12.38 -10.94
N ILE A 223 -15.84 13.35 -11.27
CA ILE A 223 -14.56 13.09 -11.95
C ILE A 223 -13.66 12.24 -11.05
N ALA A 224 -13.53 12.61 -9.78
CA ALA A 224 -12.70 11.87 -8.83
C ALA A 224 -13.17 10.42 -8.67
N VAL A 225 -14.48 10.19 -8.50
CA VAL A 225 -15.09 8.84 -8.41
C VAL A 225 -14.77 8.01 -9.65
N PHE A 226 -14.92 8.59 -10.84
CA PHE A 226 -14.60 7.89 -12.09
C PHE A 226 -13.12 7.47 -12.15
N LEU A 227 -12.20 8.37 -11.79
CA LEU A 227 -10.77 8.10 -11.82
C LEU A 227 -10.37 7.00 -10.82
N VAL A 228 -10.80 7.11 -9.57
CA VAL A 228 -10.41 6.14 -8.53
C VAL A 228 -11.02 4.77 -8.76
N LEU A 229 -12.26 4.69 -9.24
CA LEU A 229 -12.88 3.41 -9.59
C LEU A 229 -12.16 2.78 -10.79
N THR A 230 -11.89 3.54 -11.85
CA THR A 230 -11.17 3.03 -13.04
C THR A 230 -9.79 2.49 -12.65
N ASN A 231 -9.04 3.23 -11.83
CA ASN A 231 -7.74 2.78 -11.32
C ASN A 231 -7.88 1.50 -10.49
N SER A 232 -8.88 1.43 -9.60
CA SER A 232 -9.09 0.29 -8.71
C SER A 232 -9.55 -0.97 -9.44
N PHE A 233 -10.42 -0.83 -10.44
CA PHE A 233 -10.83 -1.94 -11.31
C PHE A 233 -9.64 -2.46 -12.13
N SER A 234 -8.82 -1.56 -12.67
CA SER A 234 -7.60 -1.93 -13.39
C SER A 234 -6.65 -2.71 -12.47
N HIS A 235 -6.52 -2.26 -11.21
CA HIS A 235 -5.72 -2.94 -10.20
C HIS A 235 -6.24 -4.35 -9.89
N TYR A 236 -7.55 -4.47 -9.67
CA TYR A 236 -8.20 -5.74 -9.40
C TYR A 236 -8.01 -6.72 -10.57
N ALA A 237 -8.24 -6.26 -11.81
CA ALA A 237 -8.04 -7.06 -13.01
C ALA A 237 -6.58 -7.53 -13.13
N TRP A 238 -5.61 -6.67 -12.82
CA TRP A 238 -4.20 -7.04 -12.76
C TRP A 238 -3.92 -8.14 -11.73
N GLN A 239 -4.53 -8.09 -10.54
CA GLN A 239 -4.37 -9.17 -9.55
C GLN A 239 -4.95 -10.50 -10.03
N GLN A 240 -6.15 -10.48 -10.63
CA GLN A 240 -6.79 -11.71 -11.13
C GLN A 240 -5.97 -12.37 -12.24
N GLY A 241 -5.29 -11.58 -13.07
CA GLY A 241 -4.40 -12.10 -14.12
C GLY A 241 -3.06 -12.64 -13.65
N LYS A 242 -2.71 -12.54 -12.35
CA LYS A 242 -1.37 -12.88 -11.83
C LYS A 242 -0.94 -14.32 -12.15
N LEU A 243 -1.82 -15.29 -11.93
CA LEU A 243 -1.50 -16.69 -12.15
C LEU A 243 -1.21 -16.97 -13.63
N GLU A 244 -2.07 -16.47 -14.53
CA GLU A 244 -1.89 -16.68 -15.97
C GLU A 244 -0.65 -15.97 -16.52
N ARG A 245 -0.36 -14.75 -16.05
CA ARG A 245 0.91 -14.08 -16.36
C ARG A 245 2.10 -14.90 -15.89
N SER A 246 2.07 -15.38 -14.64
CA SER A 246 3.15 -16.21 -14.09
C SER A 246 3.40 -17.45 -14.92
N LYS A 247 2.33 -18.16 -15.34
CA LYS A 247 2.43 -19.33 -16.25
C LYS A 247 3.06 -18.97 -17.59
N SER A 248 2.65 -17.85 -18.19
CA SER A 248 3.21 -17.41 -19.49
C SER A 248 4.70 -17.07 -19.42
N LEU A 249 5.19 -16.68 -18.23
CA LEU A 249 6.57 -16.30 -17.99
C LEU A 249 7.48 -17.48 -17.62
N VAL A 250 6.93 -18.68 -17.39
CA VAL A 250 7.74 -19.86 -17.03
C VAL A 250 8.69 -20.23 -18.16
N GLY A 251 8.30 -20.15 -19.43
CA GLY A 251 9.17 -20.50 -20.56
C GLY A 251 9.95 -21.80 -20.35
N ASP A 252 11.27 -21.71 -20.49
CA ASP A 252 12.21 -22.83 -20.31
C ASP A 252 12.66 -23.06 -18.85
N PHE A 253 12.11 -22.33 -17.87
CA PHE A 253 12.52 -22.45 -16.47
C PHE A 253 12.07 -23.78 -15.85
N GLU A 254 13.03 -24.55 -15.34
CA GLU A 254 12.78 -25.73 -14.52
C GLU A 254 12.30 -25.33 -13.12
N ALA A 255 11.27 -26.02 -12.61
CA ALA A 255 10.87 -25.91 -11.21
C ALA A 255 11.73 -26.84 -10.35
N ARG A 256 12.48 -26.27 -9.41
CA ARG A 256 13.35 -27.04 -8.50
C ARG A 256 13.08 -26.69 -7.04
N THR A 257 13.51 -27.60 -6.17
CA THR A 257 13.47 -27.43 -4.71
C THR A 257 14.81 -27.84 -4.13
N TYR A 258 15.42 -26.95 -3.36
CA TYR A 258 16.55 -27.28 -2.50
C TYR A 258 16.03 -27.61 -1.09
N VAL A 259 16.67 -28.58 -0.43
CA VAL A 259 16.35 -29.01 0.94
C VAL A 259 17.68 -29.10 1.69
N ASN A 260 17.79 -28.39 2.81
CA ASN A 260 19.01 -28.43 3.63
C ASN A 260 18.99 -29.58 4.64
N ASP A 261 20.06 -29.72 5.41
CA ASP A 261 20.22 -30.77 6.43
C ASP A 261 19.18 -30.67 7.56
N GLN A 262 18.63 -29.47 7.79
CA GLN A 262 17.57 -29.19 8.75
C GLN A 262 16.16 -29.45 8.19
N ASN A 263 16.07 -29.90 6.93
CA ASN A 263 14.82 -30.15 6.19
C ASN A 263 13.99 -28.88 5.94
N ASP A 264 14.62 -27.71 5.99
CA ASP A 264 14.07 -26.48 5.45
C ASP A 264 14.14 -26.51 3.92
N THR A 265 13.19 -25.84 3.27
CA THR A 265 13.02 -25.95 1.81
C THR A 265 13.04 -24.61 1.11
N LEU A 266 13.74 -24.55 -0.02
CA LEU A 266 13.74 -23.42 -0.93
C LEU A 266 13.21 -23.84 -2.30
N ARG A 267 12.04 -23.32 -2.68
CA ARG A 267 11.50 -23.49 -4.03
C ARG A 267 12.04 -22.41 -4.94
N TYR A 268 12.46 -22.79 -6.14
CA TYR A 268 13.02 -21.85 -7.10
C TYR A 268 12.78 -22.25 -8.55
N ARG A 269 12.95 -21.26 -9.43
CA ARG A 269 13.00 -21.44 -10.88
C ARG A 269 14.43 -21.35 -11.36
N TRP A 270 14.80 -22.28 -12.23
CA TRP A 270 16.15 -22.46 -12.73
C TRP A 270 16.17 -22.39 -14.25
N LEU A 271 17.04 -21.57 -14.81
CA LEU A 271 17.27 -21.54 -16.26
C LEU A 271 18.75 -21.67 -16.55
N VAL A 272 19.09 -22.55 -17.49
CA VAL A 272 20.45 -22.76 -17.98
C VAL A 272 20.78 -21.79 -19.13
N PRO A 273 22.07 -21.43 -19.31
CA PRO A 273 22.52 -20.66 -20.45
C PRO A 273 22.03 -21.26 -21.77
N LYS A 274 21.73 -20.40 -22.75
CA LYS A 274 21.43 -20.86 -24.10
C LYS A 274 22.66 -21.61 -24.63
N ASP A 275 22.42 -22.78 -25.22
CA ASP A 275 23.47 -23.67 -25.75
C ASP A 275 24.56 -24.07 -24.73
N TYR A 276 24.17 -24.26 -23.46
CA TYR A 276 25.08 -24.57 -22.35
C TYR A 276 26.10 -25.68 -22.66
N ASN A 277 27.38 -25.33 -22.61
CA ASN A 277 28.51 -26.24 -22.73
C ASN A 277 29.17 -26.49 -21.36
N ARG A 278 29.15 -27.73 -20.88
CA ARG A 278 29.72 -28.10 -19.56
C ARG A 278 31.22 -27.80 -19.42
N ASN A 279 31.95 -27.63 -20.52
CA ASN A 279 33.38 -27.31 -20.51
C ASN A 279 33.65 -25.80 -20.37
N GLU A 280 32.62 -24.95 -20.46
CA GLU A 280 32.72 -23.50 -20.32
C GLU A 280 32.11 -23.03 -19.00
N LYS A 281 32.60 -21.90 -18.48
CA LYS A 281 32.09 -21.27 -17.26
C LYS A 281 31.16 -20.11 -17.60
N TYR A 282 29.96 -20.14 -17.03
CA TYR A 282 28.94 -19.10 -17.26
C TYR A 282 28.61 -18.33 -15.97
N PRO A 283 28.26 -17.03 -16.07
CA PRO A 283 27.77 -16.25 -14.94
C PRO A 283 26.50 -16.85 -14.31
N LEU A 284 26.24 -16.47 -13.06
CA LEU A 284 24.98 -16.73 -12.35
C LEU A 284 24.29 -15.40 -12.02
N VAL A 285 23.02 -15.27 -12.39
CA VAL A 285 22.15 -14.16 -11.95
C VAL A 285 21.12 -14.68 -10.96
N VAL A 286 21.22 -14.25 -9.71
CA VAL A 286 20.20 -14.43 -8.69
C VAL A 286 19.17 -13.32 -8.82
N ASN A 287 17.91 -13.65 -9.13
CA ASN A 287 16.85 -12.66 -9.32
C ASN A 287 15.77 -12.78 -8.22
N LEU A 288 15.74 -11.80 -7.33
CA LEU A 288 14.86 -11.77 -6.16
C LEU A 288 13.58 -11.01 -6.48
N HIS A 289 12.43 -11.66 -6.29
CA HIS A 289 11.13 -11.09 -6.65
C HIS A 289 10.71 -9.92 -5.74
N ASN A 290 9.88 -9.01 -6.25
CA ASN A 290 9.16 -8.03 -5.42
C ASN A 290 8.07 -8.70 -4.56
N GLY A 291 7.40 -7.96 -3.67
CA GLY A 291 6.35 -8.52 -2.81
C GLY A 291 5.20 -9.22 -3.55
N GLY A 292 5.00 -8.92 -4.84
CA GLY A 292 4.07 -9.65 -5.70
C GLY A 292 4.48 -11.09 -5.98
N GLY A 293 5.74 -11.47 -5.82
CA GLY A 293 6.21 -12.84 -6.04
C GLY A 293 6.09 -13.79 -4.86
N VAL A 294 5.72 -13.27 -3.68
CA VAL A 294 5.58 -14.05 -2.44
C VAL A 294 4.55 -15.18 -2.64
N GLY A 295 4.92 -16.39 -2.23
CA GLY A 295 4.09 -17.57 -2.37
C GLY A 295 4.86 -18.85 -2.07
N SER A 296 4.19 -19.98 -2.28
CA SER A 296 4.80 -21.30 -2.14
C SER A 296 4.53 -22.20 -3.34
N ASP A 297 3.92 -21.70 -4.40
CA ASP A 297 3.52 -22.49 -5.59
C ASP A 297 4.67 -22.76 -6.58
N ASN A 298 5.87 -22.23 -6.30
CA ASN A 298 7.01 -22.15 -7.21
C ASN A 298 6.62 -21.57 -8.57
N LEU A 299 5.65 -20.66 -8.65
CA LEU A 299 5.17 -20.09 -9.91
C LEU A 299 5.00 -18.58 -9.84
N THR A 300 4.33 -18.08 -8.80
CA THR A 300 3.96 -16.66 -8.71
C THR A 300 5.15 -15.70 -8.59
N GLN A 301 6.35 -16.19 -8.26
CA GLN A 301 7.56 -15.36 -8.29
C GLN A 301 7.88 -14.84 -9.69
N MET A 302 7.48 -15.54 -10.75
CA MET A 302 7.77 -15.15 -12.14
C MET A 302 7.16 -13.79 -12.50
N ASP A 303 5.97 -13.48 -12.00
CA ASP A 303 5.34 -12.15 -12.19
C ASP A 303 6.05 -11.06 -11.37
N GLY A 304 6.79 -11.45 -10.32
CA GLY A 304 7.54 -10.55 -9.44
C GLY A 304 8.99 -10.29 -9.85
N THR A 305 9.51 -10.96 -10.90
CA THR A 305 10.91 -10.89 -11.35
C THR A 305 11.05 -10.21 -12.73
N SER A 306 10.51 -8.99 -12.86
CA SER A 306 10.55 -8.24 -14.13
C SER A 306 11.94 -8.13 -14.77
N PHE A 307 13.02 -8.07 -13.99
CA PHE A 307 14.39 -8.02 -14.53
C PHE A 307 14.81 -9.35 -15.18
N ALA A 308 14.34 -10.50 -14.67
CA ALA A 308 14.53 -11.79 -15.34
C ALA A 308 13.80 -11.84 -16.70
N GLN A 309 12.68 -11.14 -16.86
CA GLN A 309 11.97 -11.04 -18.14
C GLN A 309 12.80 -10.30 -19.20
N LEU A 310 13.62 -9.33 -18.79
CA LEU A 310 14.58 -8.67 -19.69
C LEU A 310 15.69 -9.64 -20.13
N LEU A 311 16.25 -10.40 -19.19
CA LEU A 311 17.33 -11.37 -19.44
C LEU A 311 16.91 -12.55 -20.33
N THR A 312 15.61 -12.85 -20.38
CA THR A 312 15.07 -14.06 -21.02
C THR A 312 14.57 -13.84 -22.44
N THR A 313 14.68 -12.62 -22.98
CA THR A 313 14.49 -12.37 -24.42
C THR A 313 15.56 -13.12 -25.23
N ASP A 314 15.21 -13.56 -26.44
CA ASP A 314 16.15 -14.33 -27.28
C ASP A 314 17.47 -13.59 -27.52
N GLU A 315 17.41 -12.29 -27.82
CA GLU A 315 18.57 -11.43 -28.01
C GLU A 315 19.48 -11.41 -26.77
N ASN A 316 18.91 -11.20 -25.57
CA ASN A 316 19.71 -11.12 -24.36
C ASN A 316 20.23 -12.49 -23.91
N ARG A 317 19.50 -13.58 -24.16
CA ARG A 317 19.99 -14.94 -23.90
C ARG A 317 21.17 -15.31 -24.80
N GLU A 318 21.20 -14.81 -26.03
CA GLU A 318 22.33 -14.99 -26.96
C GLU A 318 23.52 -14.12 -26.59
N LYS A 319 23.28 -12.84 -26.29
CA LYS A 319 24.34 -11.88 -25.98
C LYS A 319 24.96 -12.12 -24.59
N HIS A 320 24.16 -12.57 -23.63
CA HIS A 320 24.56 -12.75 -22.24
C HIS A 320 24.14 -14.13 -21.70
N PRO A 321 24.73 -15.23 -22.20
CA PRO A 321 24.40 -16.57 -21.75
C PRO A 321 24.79 -16.73 -20.27
N ALA A 322 23.79 -17.01 -19.41
CA ALA A 322 23.96 -17.09 -17.97
C ALA A 322 22.94 -18.03 -17.34
N PHE A 323 23.28 -18.55 -16.16
CA PHE A 323 22.33 -19.22 -15.30
C PHE A 323 21.42 -18.20 -14.62
N LEU A 324 20.11 -18.47 -14.55
CA LEU A 324 19.17 -17.65 -13.79
C LEU A 324 18.58 -18.46 -12.64
N PHE A 325 18.76 -17.93 -11.42
CA PHE A 325 18.25 -18.50 -10.17
C PHE A 325 17.20 -17.59 -9.55
N LEU A 326 15.94 -18.04 -9.55
CA LEU A 326 14.78 -17.26 -9.12
C LEU A 326 14.14 -17.93 -7.88
N PRO A 327 14.68 -17.69 -6.67
CA PRO A 327 14.08 -18.22 -5.44
C PRO A 327 12.71 -17.60 -5.17
N GLN A 328 11.80 -18.38 -4.59
CA GLN A 328 10.53 -17.90 -4.10
C GLN A 328 10.53 -17.84 -2.57
N SER A 329 10.19 -16.67 -2.04
CA SER A 329 10.00 -16.45 -0.62
C SER A 329 8.54 -16.73 -0.21
N PRO A 330 8.30 -17.57 0.81
CA PRO A 330 6.96 -17.76 1.38
C PRO A 330 6.54 -16.53 2.21
N SER A 331 5.24 -16.42 2.50
CA SER A 331 4.68 -15.25 3.22
C SER A 331 5.14 -15.09 4.68
N SER A 332 5.81 -16.10 5.24
CA SER A 332 6.33 -16.10 6.61
C SER A 332 7.76 -15.59 6.75
N THR A 333 8.44 -15.29 5.63
CA THR A 333 9.84 -14.86 5.60
C THR A 333 10.07 -13.84 4.48
N GLY A 334 11.28 -13.30 4.39
CA GLY A 334 11.75 -12.49 3.28
C GLY A 334 13.16 -12.91 2.84
N PHE A 335 13.74 -12.17 1.91
CA PHE A 335 15.13 -12.37 1.47
C PHE A 335 16.18 -11.76 2.42
N GLY A 336 15.73 -11.19 3.54
CA GLY A 336 16.56 -10.46 4.50
C GLY A 336 16.63 -8.96 4.25
N GLY A 337 17.26 -8.25 5.19
CA GLY A 337 17.45 -6.79 5.14
C GLY A 337 16.29 -5.95 5.70
N ILE A 338 15.19 -6.57 6.12
CA ILE A 338 14.09 -5.88 6.80
C ILE A 338 14.18 -6.19 8.30
N LEU A 339 14.36 -5.15 9.12
CA LEU A 339 14.56 -5.28 10.55
C LEU A 339 13.35 -5.98 11.22
N GLY A 340 13.62 -7.07 11.94
CA GLY A 340 12.63 -7.82 12.70
C GLY A 340 11.81 -8.84 11.89
N ASP A 341 11.95 -8.86 10.56
CA ASP A 341 11.34 -9.87 9.71
C ASP A 341 12.28 -11.10 9.61
N PRO A 342 11.75 -12.34 9.65
CA PRO A 342 12.55 -13.54 9.36
C PRO A 342 13.15 -13.48 7.95
N ASP A 343 14.34 -14.05 7.78
CA ASP A 343 14.99 -14.14 6.47
C ASP A 343 15.35 -15.58 6.07
N MET A 344 15.61 -15.77 4.78
CA MET A 344 15.94 -17.06 4.16
C MET A 344 17.27 -17.03 3.41
N SER A 345 18.15 -16.07 3.74
CA SER A 345 19.39 -15.84 2.98
C SER A 345 20.33 -17.05 3.00
N ASP A 346 20.45 -17.75 4.13
CA ASP A 346 21.24 -18.97 4.26
C ASP A 346 20.82 -20.05 3.26
N LEU A 347 19.51 -20.31 3.11
CA LEU A 347 18.98 -21.27 2.13
C LEU A 347 19.31 -20.88 0.68
N ILE A 348 19.38 -19.57 0.38
CA ILE A 348 19.77 -19.08 -0.94
C ILE A 348 21.24 -19.38 -1.18
N PHE A 349 22.12 -19.10 -0.21
CA PHE A 349 23.54 -19.37 -0.32
C PHE A 349 23.84 -20.86 -0.45
N GLU A 350 23.21 -21.70 0.36
CA GLU A 350 23.39 -23.14 0.29
C GLU A 350 22.89 -23.73 -1.05
N ALA A 351 21.76 -23.24 -1.56
CA ALA A 351 21.26 -23.65 -2.87
C ALA A 351 22.22 -23.23 -4.00
N MET A 352 22.83 -22.04 -3.91
CA MET A 352 23.87 -21.61 -4.85
C MET A 352 25.07 -22.56 -4.81
N ASP A 353 25.56 -22.89 -3.62
CA ASP A 353 26.72 -23.78 -3.44
C ASP A 353 26.42 -25.19 -3.96
N SER A 354 25.18 -25.68 -3.81
CA SER A 354 24.73 -26.95 -4.39
C SER A 354 24.68 -26.91 -5.92
N LEU A 355 24.18 -25.83 -6.52
CA LEU A 355 24.12 -25.67 -7.97
C LEU A 355 25.52 -25.60 -8.61
N GLU A 356 26.51 -25.09 -7.88
CA GLU A 356 27.91 -25.00 -8.34
C GLU A 356 28.63 -26.35 -8.34
N GLN A 357 28.16 -27.29 -7.53
CA GLN A 357 28.62 -28.69 -7.61
C GLN A 357 28.04 -29.40 -8.85
N GLU A 358 26.87 -28.96 -9.33
CA GLU A 358 26.17 -29.56 -10.48
C GLU A 358 26.56 -28.91 -11.82
N TYR A 359 26.82 -27.60 -11.84
CA TYR A 359 27.03 -26.80 -13.05
C TYR A 359 28.35 -26.04 -13.03
N ASN A 360 28.93 -25.80 -14.21
CA ASN A 360 30.16 -25.05 -14.36
C ASN A 360 29.90 -23.55 -14.28
N ILE A 361 29.58 -23.07 -13.08
CA ILE A 361 29.31 -21.67 -12.78
C ILE A 361 30.64 -20.91 -12.60
N ASP A 362 30.73 -19.71 -13.16
CA ASP A 362 31.83 -18.80 -12.90
C ASP A 362 31.61 -18.08 -11.56
N GLU A 363 32.24 -18.59 -10.50
CA GLU A 363 32.14 -18.04 -9.15
C GLU A 363 32.58 -16.57 -9.03
N ARG A 364 33.35 -16.07 -10.00
CA ARG A 364 33.77 -14.66 -10.06
C ARG A 364 32.77 -13.77 -10.78
N ARG A 365 31.69 -14.34 -11.34
CA ARG A 365 30.62 -13.65 -12.07
C ARG A 365 29.25 -14.09 -11.57
N ARG A 366 29.07 -14.03 -10.24
CA ARG A 366 27.77 -14.14 -9.59
C ARG A 366 27.19 -12.75 -9.37
N TYR A 367 25.94 -12.56 -9.74
CA TYR A 367 25.24 -11.29 -9.68
C TYR A 367 23.94 -11.45 -8.90
N VAL A 368 23.53 -10.41 -8.17
CA VAL A 368 22.21 -10.36 -7.54
C VAL A 368 21.43 -9.15 -8.01
N VAL A 369 20.16 -9.36 -8.37
CA VAL A 369 19.24 -8.31 -8.78
C VAL A 369 17.93 -8.52 -8.07
N GLY A 370 17.33 -7.45 -7.55
CA GLY A 370 16.05 -7.59 -6.88
C GLY A 370 15.31 -6.28 -6.68
N MET A 371 13.99 -6.37 -6.60
CA MET A 371 13.10 -5.22 -6.53
C MET A 371 12.28 -5.22 -5.25
N SER A 372 12.09 -4.07 -4.62
CA SER A 372 11.25 -3.93 -3.41
C SER A 372 11.72 -4.90 -2.33
N LEU A 373 10.92 -5.90 -1.94
CA LEU A 373 11.34 -7.05 -1.11
C LEU A 373 12.68 -7.66 -1.58
N GLY A 374 12.83 -7.93 -2.87
CA GLY A 374 14.09 -8.41 -3.44
C GLY A 374 15.19 -7.35 -3.47
N GLY A 375 14.85 -6.06 -3.42
CA GLY A 375 15.81 -4.97 -3.30
C GLY A 375 16.45 -4.95 -1.91
N TYR A 376 15.65 -5.15 -0.86
CA TYR A 376 16.16 -5.41 0.50
C TYR A 376 17.04 -6.66 0.53
N GLY A 377 16.56 -7.75 -0.08
CA GLY A 377 17.36 -8.98 -0.22
C GLY A 377 18.68 -8.74 -0.94
N SER A 378 18.71 -7.96 -2.01
CA SER A 378 19.94 -7.69 -2.77
C SER A 378 20.97 -6.96 -1.91
N TRP A 379 20.55 -5.94 -1.16
CA TRP A 379 21.43 -5.26 -0.19
C TRP A 379 21.91 -6.20 0.92
N HIS A 380 21.01 -7.05 1.41
CA HIS A 380 21.31 -7.99 2.48
C HIS A 380 22.32 -9.06 2.05
N LEU A 381 22.09 -9.73 0.91
CA LEU A 381 22.96 -10.80 0.44
C LEU A 381 24.41 -10.32 0.21
N ILE A 382 24.59 -9.14 -0.40
CA ILE A 382 25.93 -8.57 -0.59
C ILE A 382 26.56 -7.99 0.68
N GLY A 383 25.77 -7.71 1.71
CA GLY A 383 26.26 -7.24 3.00
C GLY A 383 26.74 -8.38 3.90
N VAL A 384 26.01 -9.50 3.89
CA VAL A 384 26.30 -10.69 4.71
C VAL A 384 27.42 -11.51 4.08
N GLU A 385 27.36 -11.78 2.77
CA GLU A 385 28.33 -12.58 2.01
C GLU A 385 28.91 -11.78 0.82
N PRO A 386 29.66 -10.68 1.08
CA PRO A 386 30.19 -9.81 0.02
C PRO A 386 31.07 -10.55 -0.98
N GLU A 387 31.78 -11.58 -0.52
CA GLU A 387 32.70 -12.37 -1.33
C GLU A 387 31.99 -13.30 -2.32
N LYS A 388 30.67 -13.56 -2.15
CA LYS A 388 29.93 -14.38 -3.11
C LYS A 388 29.53 -13.61 -4.36
N PHE A 389 29.57 -12.28 -4.41
CA PHE A 389 29.03 -11.52 -5.54
C PHE A 389 30.05 -10.60 -6.21
N ALA A 390 29.98 -10.53 -7.54
CA ALA A 390 30.73 -9.58 -8.34
C ALA A 390 29.98 -8.26 -8.53
N ALA A 391 28.65 -8.32 -8.60
CA ALA A 391 27.81 -7.15 -8.81
C ALA A 391 26.40 -7.29 -8.22
N ALA A 392 25.78 -6.14 -7.94
CA ALA A 392 24.39 -6.06 -7.52
C ALA A 392 23.61 -4.93 -8.18
N ILE A 393 22.32 -5.18 -8.45
CA ILE A 393 21.33 -4.18 -8.85
C ILE A 393 20.16 -4.18 -7.85
N PRO A 394 20.29 -3.48 -6.70
CA PRO A 394 19.18 -3.27 -5.77
C PRO A 394 18.21 -2.21 -6.30
N ILE A 395 16.92 -2.53 -6.37
CA ILE A 395 15.88 -1.64 -6.91
C ILE A 395 14.82 -1.39 -5.84
N CYS A 396 14.58 -0.12 -5.48
CA CYS A 396 13.55 0.29 -4.52
C CYS A 396 13.55 -0.49 -3.18
N GLY A 397 14.74 -0.73 -2.61
CA GLY A 397 14.93 -1.43 -1.33
C GLY A 397 15.73 -0.60 -0.32
N GLY A 398 15.92 -1.14 0.88
CA GLY A 398 16.82 -0.61 1.91
C GLY A 398 17.86 -1.63 2.35
N GLY A 399 18.91 -1.19 3.04
CA GLY A 399 19.96 -2.06 3.57
C GLY A 399 20.44 -1.59 4.93
N ASP A 400 21.23 -2.43 5.60
CA ASP A 400 21.91 -2.05 6.84
C ASP A 400 23.18 -1.24 6.52
N THR A 401 23.16 0.04 6.85
CA THR A 401 24.29 0.95 6.60
C THR A 401 25.53 0.59 7.41
N ALA A 402 25.38 -0.17 8.51
CA ALA A 402 26.54 -0.69 9.25
C ALA A 402 27.35 -1.70 8.42
N MET A 403 26.75 -2.32 7.41
CA MET A 403 27.42 -3.25 6.49
C MET A 403 28.05 -2.57 5.27
N ALA A 404 27.88 -1.25 5.10
CA ALA A 404 28.30 -0.54 3.89
C ALA A 404 29.80 -0.70 3.57
N SER A 405 30.67 -0.75 4.58
CA SER A 405 32.12 -0.94 4.40
C SER A 405 32.49 -2.31 3.83
N ARG A 406 31.61 -3.30 3.97
CA ARG A 406 31.79 -4.65 3.40
C ARG A 406 31.52 -4.70 1.91
N MET A 407 30.87 -3.68 1.35
CA MET A 407 30.37 -3.66 -0.04
C MET A 407 31.27 -2.85 -0.99
N THR A 408 32.42 -2.37 -0.52
CA THR A 408 33.28 -1.42 -1.26
C THR A 408 33.90 -1.99 -2.53
N ASN A 409 34.10 -3.31 -2.58
CA ASN A 409 34.67 -4.04 -3.71
C ASN A 409 33.61 -4.61 -4.67
N ILE A 410 32.32 -4.37 -4.41
CA ILE A 410 31.22 -4.91 -5.21
C ILE A 410 30.75 -3.84 -6.20
N ALA A 411 30.59 -4.22 -7.46
CA ALA A 411 30.02 -3.33 -8.46
C ALA A 411 28.51 -3.17 -8.23
N ILE A 412 28.07 -1.99 -7.77
CA ILE A 412 26.68 -1.74 -7.42
C ILE A 412 26.08 -0.69 -8.35
N TRP A 413 24.89 -0.95 -8.88
CA TRP A 413 24.05 0.05 -9.54
C TRP A 413 22.64 0.00 -8.95
N ALA A 414 22.39 0.90 -7.99
CA ALA A 414 21.10 0.97 -7.32
C ALA A 414 20.12 1.90 -8.05
N PHE A 415 18.82 1.61 -7.91
CA PHE A 415 17.73 2.39 -8.50
C PHE A 415 16.63 2.68 -7.48
N HIS A 416 16.06 3.88 -7.50
CA HIS A 416 14.92 4.21 -6.64
C HIS A 416 14.01 5.29 -7.24
N GLY A 417 12.72 5.27 -6.88
CA GLY A 417 11.78 6.35 -7.14
C GLY A 417 11.84 7.44 -6.07
N LYS A 418 11.98 8.71 -6.45
CA LYS A 418 12.06 9.86 -5.54
C LYS A 418 10.82 10.02 -4.64
N SER A 419 9.65 9.61 -5.13
CA SER A 419 8.36 9.76 -4.44
C SER A 419 7.76 8.41 -4.04
N ASP A 420 8.63 7.44 -3.77
CA ASP A 420 8.23 6.10 -3.32
C ASP A 420 7.60 6.16 -1.92
N LYS A 421 6.33 5.78 -1.84
CA LYS A 421 5.56 5.73 -0.57
C LYS A 421 5.59 4.36 0.10
N ALA A 422 6.04 3.32 -0.62
CA ALA A 422 6.08 1.96 -0.07
C ALA A 422 7.43 1.66 0.57
N VAL A 423 8.51 2.16 -0.03
CA VAL A 423 9.87 2.07 0.52
C VAL A 423 10.47 3.48 0.46
N PRO A 424 10.80 4.11 1.60
CA PRO A 424 11.39 5.44 1.58
C PRO A 424 12.70 5.47 0.79
N VAL A 425 12.84 6.44 -0.11
CA VAL A 425 14.03 6.61 -0.97
C VAL A 425 15.30 6.86 -0.16
N GLU A 426 15.15 7.44 1.03
CA GLU A 426 16.20 7.67 2.03
C GLU A 426 16.98 6.38 2.32
N LEU A 427 16.32 5.22 2.37
CA LEU A 427 17.00 3.95 2.66
C LEU A 427 18.05 3.58 1.61
N THR A 428 17.80 3.85 0.33
CA THR A 428 18.82 3.65 -0.71
C THR A 428 19.86 4.78 -0.68
N ARG A 429 19.44 6.03 -0.46
CA ARG A 429 20.38 7.17 -0.38
C ARG A 429 21.40 6.97 0.74
N ASP A 430 20.97 6.46 1.89
CA ASP A 430 21.81 6.20 3.05
C ASP A 430 22.81 5.07 2.78
N MET A 431 22.40 3.98 2.11
CA MET A 431 23.32 2.93 1.65
C MET A 431 24.37 3.48 0.67
N ILE A 432 23.94 4.24 -0.34
CA ILE A 432 24.84 4.85 -1.32
C ILE A 432 25.84 5.80 -0.64
N LYS A 433 25.37 6.60 0.32
CA LYS A 433 26.23 7.48 1.11
C LYS A 433 27.23 6.69 1.94
N GLY A 434 26.78 5.70 2.72
CA GLY A 434 27.64 4.89 3.59
C GLY A 434 28.72 4.15 2.81
N ILE A 435 28.40 3.59 1.64
CA ILE A 435 29.38 2.89 0.80
C ILE A 435 30.43 3.87 0.26
N LYS A 436 30.01 5.07 -0.18
CA LYS A 436 30.94 6.11 -0.62
C LYS A 436 31.86 6.59 0.50
N GLU A 437 31.31 6.78 1.71
CA GLU A 437 32.09 7.17 2.89
C GLU A 437 33.11 6.09 3.29
N ALA A 438 32.79 4.81 3.04
CA ALA A 438 33.70 3.70 3.24
C ALA A 438 34.73 3.49 2.09
N GLY A 439 34.70 4.33 1.04
CA GLY A 439 35.64 4.29 -0.08
C GLY A 439 35.19 3.49 -1.30
N GLY A 440 33.96 2.98 -1.32
CA GLY A 440 33.37 2.33 -2.49
C GLY A 440 32.82 3.32 -3.53
N ASN A 441 32.52 2.82 -4.73
CA ASN A 441 32.06 3.65 -5.86
C ASN A 441 30.73 3.16 -6.47
N PRO A 442 29.62 3.12 -5.71
CA PRO A 442 28.34 2.64 -6.23
C PRO A 442 27.73 3.63 -7.21
N LYS A 443 27.13 3.11 -8.29
CA LYS A 443 26.24 3.87 -9.18
C LYS A 443 24.85 3.97 -8.56
N TYR A 444 24.20 5.11 -8.76
CA TYR A 444 22.84 5.35 -8.28
C TYR A 444 22.03 6.12 -9.31
N THR A 445 20.83 5.64 -9.63
CA THR A 445 19.88 6.31 -10.51
C THR A 445 18.56 6.52 -9.77
N GLU A 446 18.18 7.78 -9.60
CA GLU A 446 16.93 8.18 -8.96
C GLU A 446 15.95 8.72 -10.00
N TYR A 447 14.76 8.13 -10.09
CA TYR A 447 13.70 8.59 -11.02
C TYR A 447 12.71 9.52 -10.31
N SER A 448 12.20 10.53 -11.03
CA SER A 448 11.02 11.30 -10.61
C SER A 448 9.74 10.46 -10.76
N ALA A 449 9.61 9.43 -9.93
CA ALA A 449 8.54 8.43 -9.93
C ALA A 449 8.29 7.88 -8.51
N GLY A 450 7.20 7.14 -8.33
CA GLY A 450 6.91 6.35 -7.12
C GLY A 450 7.58 4.97 -7.13
N HIS A 451 6.99 3.99 -6.44
CA HIS A 451 7.58 2.66 -6.25
C HIS A 451 7.77 1.83 -7.53
N LEU A 452 6.83 1.94 -8.48
CA LEU A 452 6.75 1.02 -9.63
C LEU A 452 7.67 1.45 -10.80
N ILE A 453 8.99 1.40 -10.60
CA ILE A 453 9.99 1.87 -11.59
C ILE A 453 10.52 0.76 -12.53
N TRP A 454 9.95 -0.43 -12.49
CA TRP A 454 10.50 -1.65 -13.13
C TRP A 454 10.78 -1.47 -14.62
N ASP A 455 9.82 -0.92 -15.37
CA ASP A 455 9.96 -0.72 -16.81
C ASP A 455 11.02 0.34 -17.13
N ARG A 456 11.18 1.36 -16.27
CA ARG A 456 12.24 2.37 -16.41
C ARG A 456 13.61 1.74 -16.21
N VAL A 457 13.77 0.89 -15.19
CA VAL A 457 15.01 0.16 -14.94
C VAL A 457 15.34 -0.75 -16.12
N LYS A 458 14.38 -1.54 -16.63
CA LYS A 458 14.59 -2.39 -17.82
C LYS A 458 14.98 -1.60 -19.06
N SER A 459 14.49 -0.36 -19.20
CA SER A 459 14.84 0.53 -20.31
C SER A 459 16.15 1.29 -20.11
N THR A 460 16.86 1.09 -18.99
CA THR A 460 18.13 1.77 -18.72
C THR A 460 19.17 1.32 -19.74
N PRO A 461 19.76 2.24 -20.52
CA PRO A 461 20.77 1.89 -21.50
C PRO A 461 21.93 1.12 -20.87
N GLU A 462 22.40 0.08 -21.57
CA GLU A 462 23.59 -0.71 -21.21
C GLU A 462 23.50 -1.42 -19.85
N ILE A 463 22.33 -1.54 -19.23
CA ILE A 463 22.22 -2.14 -17.88
C ILE A 463 22.72 -3.59 -17.83
N LEU A 464 22.45 -4.37 -18.89
CA LEU A 464 22.94 -5.75 -19.01
C LEU A 464 24.43 -5.77 -19.38
N ASP A 465 24.85 -4.97 -20.35
CA ASP A 465 26.26 -4.86 -20.73
C ASP A 465 27.14 -4.48 -19.54
N TRP A 466 26.67 -3.54 -18.72
CA TRP A 466 27.30 -3.17 -17.46
C TRP A 466 27.35 -4.35 -16.49
N LEU A 467 26.23 -5.05 -16.26
CA LEU A 467 26.16 -6.17 -15.31
C LEU A 467 27.15 -7.28 -15.68
N PHE A 468 27.13 -7.72 -16.94
CA PHE A 468 27.94 -8.83 -17.43
C PHE A 468 29.42 -8.48 -17.65
N ALA A 469 29.77 -7.20 -17.66
CA ALA A 469 31.17 -6.75 -17.62
C ALA A 469 31.81 -6.91 -16.23
N GLN A 470 31.02 -7.06 -15.16
CA GLN A 470 31.55 -7.13 -13.81
C GLN A 470 32.14 -8.50 -13.49
N LYS A 471 33.26 -8.50 -12.78
CA LYS A 471 33.94 -9.69 -12.28
C LYS A 471 34.57 -9.37 -10.92
N ARG A 472 34.41 -10.26 -9.94
CA ARG A 472 35.02 -10.12 -8.61
C ARG A 472 36.55 -10.07 -8.75
N ILE A 473 37.16 -9.08 -8.10
CA ILE A 473 38.61 -8.92 -7.98
C ILE A 473 39.05 -9.85 -6.84
N ASP A 474 40.09 -10.65 -7.09
CA ASP A 474 40.63 -11.61 -6.10
C ASP A 474 41.46 -10.90 -5.02
#